data_AF-A0A521V4I7-F1
#
_entry.id   AF-A0A521V4I7-F1
#
_cell.length_a   1.000
_cell.length_b   1.000
_cell.length_c   1.000
_cell.angle_alpha   90.00
_cell.angle_beta   90.00
_cell.angle_gamma   90.00
#
_symmetry.space_group_name_H-M   'P 1'
#
loop_
_entity.id
_entity.type
_entity.pdbx_description
1 polymer ?
#
loop_
_entity_poly.entity_id
_entity_poly.type
_entity_poly.pdbx_seq_one_letter_code
_entity_poly.pdbx_strand_id
1 'polypeptide(L)'
;MVRGILACLVFVLGLGSCSTETGNAAPSSGETIAPASGAPAADDHAGEIRLPDRWRLPAVPYVKAARSWNDRLSTLSGADRSKLESLNARYYGMLEFDSQEEQAKLIAAGVPMPEEWLAAEKMSDETLAVLATANSPKGSMFFANRQLDRYLDAMQRLEGMGSDRDFDSAVINSKTQAMVYAGNALALTRSPFAAYLYGSVFARIYGGPEYMAAAISVAGALGDRRSQELATGYDQRVEWGSSPPLRLGSLAPIEATMWLEIHRYRPL
;
A
#
# COMPACT_ATOMS: atom_id res chain seq x y z
N MET A 1 9.82 41.33 24.96
CA MET A 1 10.57 40.54 25.95
C MET A 1 10.84 39.17 25.37
N VAL A 2 12.12 38.81 25.27
CA VAL A 2 12.66 37.57 24.68
C VAL A 2 12.90 36.54 25.78
N ARG A 3 12.74 35.24 25.46
CA ARG A 3 13.36 34.01 26.02
C ARG A 3 12.30 32.91 26.21
N GLY A 4 12.51 31.64 25.87
CA GLY A 4 13.68 30.93 25.38
C GLY A 4 13.37 29.44 25.19
N ILE A 5 14.07 28.83 24.24
CA ILE A 5 14.08 27.39 23.89
C ILE A 5 14.87 26.61 24.95
N LEU A 6 14.50 25.36 25.23
CA LEU A 6 15.51 24.33 25.54
C LEU A 6 15.01 22.90 25.23
N ALA A 7 15.73 22.25 24.32
CA ALA A 7 15.69 20.83 24.05
C ALA A 7 16.65 20.09 25.01
N CYS A 8 16.32 18.86 25.40
CA CYS A 8 17.24 17.96 26.08
C CYS A 8 17.44 16.70 25.24
N LEU A 9 18.68 16.50 24.79
CA LEU A 9 19.16 15.40 23.99
C LEU A 9 20.19 14.68 24.86
N VAL A 10 19.97 13.40 25.18
CA VAL A 10 20.89 12.62 26.01
C VAL A 10 21.61 11.62 25.11
N PHE A 11 22.91 11.85 24.95
CA PHE A 11 23.89 10.96 24.36
C PHE A 11 24.70 10.34 25.50
N VAL A 12 24.80 9.01 25.56
CA VAL A 12 25.75 8.31 26.44
C VAL A 12 26.56 7.33 25.58
N LEU A 13 27.82 7.70 25.36
CA LEU A 13 28.86 6.82 24.84
C LEU A 13 29.67 6.32 26.04
N GLY A 14 29.76 4.99 26.17
CA GLY A 14 30.63 4.32 27.13
C GLY A 14 31.78 3.62 26.41
N LEU A 15 33.00 4.09 26.68
CA LEU A 15 34.27 3.51 26.24
C LEU A 15 34.61 2.25 27.05
N GLY A 16 35.16 1.23 26.39
CA GLY A 16 35.75 0.05 27.01
C GLY A 16 37.01 -0.37 26.25
N SER A 17 38.10 -0.47 27.00
CA SER A 17 39.50 -0.49 26.55
C SER A 17 40.07 -1.89 26.29
N CYS A 18 41.25 -1.90 25.66
CA CYS A 18 42.16 -2.98 25.23
C CYS A 18 42.40 -4.16 26.19
N SER A 19 42.73 -5.33 25.61
CA SER A 19 44.03 -6.01 25.83
C SER A 19 44.28 -7.10 24.79
N THR A 20 45.48 -7.07 24.21
CA THR A 20 46.10 -8.10 23.36
C THR A 20 46.92 -9.05 24.21
N GLU A 21 46.75 -10.36 24.05
CA GLU A 21 47.73 -11.38 24.44
C GLU A 21 48.01 -12.32 23.26
N THR A 22 49.29 -12.38 22.89
CA THR A 22 49.90 -13.31 21.94
C THR A 22 50.39 -14.56 22.66
N GLY A 23 50.07 -15.75 22.15
CA GLY A 23 50.66 -17.02 22.57
C GLY A 23 50.59 -18.08 21.47
N ASN A 24 51.76 -18.46 20.95
CA ASN A 24 52.00 -19.49 19.94
C ASN A 24 51.56 -20.90 20.37
N ALA A 25 51.01 -21.70 19.43
CA ALA A 25 51.39 -23.11 19.20
C ALA A 25 50.69 -23.69 17.95
N ALA A 26 51.47 -24.30 17.07
CA ALA A 26 51.05 -25.26 16.04
C ALA A 26 51.87 -26.55 16.25
N PRO A 27 51.65 -27.70 15.57
CA PRO A 27 50.59 -28.10 14.64
C PRO A 27 50.00 -29.53 14.91
N SER A 28 49.15 -29.98 13.98
CA SER A 28 48.87 -31.38 13.58
C SER A 28 47.81 -32.17 14.36
N SER A 29 46.68 -32.45 13.69
CA SER A 29 46.33 -33.81 13.23
C SER A 29 45.25 -33.70 12.17
N GLY A 30 45.50 -34.32 11.02
CA GLY A 30 44.57 -34.37 9.90
C GLY A 30 43.37 -35.26 10.23
N GLU A 31 42.18 -34.74 9.96
CA GLU A 31 40.98 -35.54 9.83
C GLU A 31 40.38 -35.24 8.46
N THR A 32 40.58 -36.18 7.54
CA THR A 32 39.94 -36.21 6.23
C THR A 32 38.45 -36.47 6.47
N ILE A 33 37.66 -35.40 6.60
CA ILE A 33 36.20 -35.50 6.58
C ILE A 33 35.79 -35.56 5.11
N ALA A 34 35.20 -36.70 4.74
CA ALA A 34 34.59 -36.94 3.44
C ALA A 34 33.60 -35.82 3.07
N PRO A 35 33.46 -35.45 1.79
CA PRO A 35 32.41 -34.53 1.39
C PRO A 35 31.06 -35.21 1.67
N ALA A 36 30.39 -34.78 2.73
CA ALA A 36 28.98 -35.00 2.89
C ALA A 36 28.31 -34.39 1.65
N SER A 37 27.86 -35.25 0.76
CA SER A 37 26.96 -34.90 -0.33
C SER A 37 25.63 -34.53 0.30
N GLY A 38 25.58 -33.32 0.86
CA GLY A 38 24.35 -32.65 1.21
C GLY A 38 23.69 -32.27 -0.09
N ALA A 39 22.74 -33.10 -0.54
CA ALA A 39 21.75 -32.64 -1.50
C ALA A 39 21.22 -31.29 -0.98
N PRO A 40 21.15 -30.23 -1.81
CA PRO A 40 20.58 -28.98 -1.37
C PRO A 40 19.17 -29.28 -0.87
N ALA A 41 18.88 -28.84 0.37
CA ALA A 41 17.53 -28.86 0.88
C ALA A 41 16.63 -28.26 -0.21
N ALA A 42 15.56 -28.98 -0.57
CA ALA A 42 14.58 -28.47 -1.51
C ALA A 42 14.17 -27.08 -1.04
N ASP A 43 14.30 -26.09 -1.93
CA ASP A 43 13.93 -24.72 -1.63
C ASP A 43 12.40 -24.70 -1.46
N ASP A 44 11.93 -24.74 -0.21
CA ASP A 44 10.51 -24.81 0.18
C ASP A 44 9.67 -23.63 -0.36
N HIS A 45 10.33 -22.65 -0.99
CA HIS A 45 9.76 -21.46 -1.60
C HIS A 45 9.80 -21.46 -3.14
N ALA A 46 10.01 -22.62 -3.78
CA ALA A 46 9.94 -22.72 -5.24
C ALA A 46 8.61 -22.17 -5.79
N GLY A 47 8.69 -21.14 -6.64
CA GLY A 47 7.52 -20.46 -7.21
C GLY A 47 6.95 -19.33 -6.32
N GLU A 48 7.66 -18.90 -5.30
CA GLU A 48 7.30 -17.75 -4.46
C GLU A 48 8.23 -16.55 -4.69
N ILE A 49 7.68 -15.36 -4.51
CA ILE A 49 8.41 -14.10 -4.55
C ILE A 49 8.45 -13.53 -3.14
N ARG A 50 9.65 -13.29 -2.61
CA ARG A 50 9.82 -12.64 -1.30
C ARG A 50 9.46 -11.17 -1.39
N LEU A 51 8.58 -10.70 -0.50
CA LEU A 51 8.27 -9.27 -0.41
C LEU A 51 9.44 -8.50 0.21
N PRO A 52 9.82 -7.33 -0.35
CA PRO A 52 10.80 -6.44 0.28
C PRO A 52 10.40 -6.07 1.71
N ASP A 53 11.35 -6.00 2.64
CA ASP A 53 11.05 -5.76 4.07
C ASP A 53 10.18 -4.51 4.30
N ARG A 54 10.48 -3.42 3.58
CA ARG A 54 9.72 -2.16 3.64
C ARG A 54 8.25 -2.27 3.21
N TRP A 55 7.91 -3.29 2.42
CA TRP A 55 6.56 -3.52 1.89
C TRP A 55 5.91 -4.74 2.52
N ARG A 56 6.54 -5.39 3.49
CA ARG A 56 6.05 -6.62 4.05
C ARG A 56 4.91 -6.34 5.03
N LEU A 57 3.76 -6.95 4.77
CA LEU A 57 2.75 -7.15 5.81
C LEU A 57 3.20 -8.32 6.70
N PRO A 58 3.19 -8.22 8.04
CA PRO A 58 3.81 -9.23 8.91
C PRO A 58 3.33 -10.68 8.69
N ALA A 59 2.07 -10.86 8.30
CA ALA A 59 1.48 -12.18 8.03
C ALA A 59 1.82 -12.78 6.65
N VAL A 60 2.42 -11.99 5.74
CA VAL A 60 2.64 -12.38 4.34
C VAL A 60 4.09 -12.02 3.94
N PRO A 61 5.08 -12.87 4.26
CA PRO A 61 6.46 -12.64 3.84
C PRO A 61 6.71 -12.94 2.35
N TYR A 62 5.86 -13.78 1.75
CA TYR A 62 5.98 -14.26 0.37
C TYR A 62 4.63 -14.20 -0.35
N VAL A 63 4.67 -14.07 -1.67
CA VAL A 63 3.51 -14.15 -2.57
C VAL A 63 3.77 -15.17 -3.66
N LYS A 64 2.71 -15.78 -4.21
CA LYS A 64 2.89 -16.76 -5.30
C LYS A 64 3.23 -16.03 -6.60
N ALA A 65 4.28 -16.47 -7.27
CA ALA A 65 4.54 -16.04 -8.64
C ALA A 65 3.40 -16.52 -9.55
N ALA A 66 2.94 -15.66 -10.45
CA ALA A 66 1.89 -15.99 -11.41
C ALA A 66 2.17 -15.36 -12.77
N ARG A 67 1.63 -15.96 -13.82
CA ARG A 67 1.81 -15.45 -15.19
C ARG A 67 0.98 -14.21 -15.47
N SER A 68 -0.12 -14.03 -14.74
CA SER A 68 -0.96 -12.83 -14.76
C SER A 68 -1.84 -12.77 -13.53
N TRP A 69 -2.52 -11.65 -13.33
CA TRP A 69 -3.54 -11.49 -12.29
C TRP A 69 -4.64 -12.55 -12.41
N ASN A 70 -5.13 -12.79 -13.63
CA ASN A 70 -6.16 -13.78 -13.89
C ASN A 70 -5.69 -15.22 -13.65
N ASP A 71 -4.44 -15.55 -14.04
CA ASP A 71 -3.80 -16.83 -13.72
C ASP A 71 -3.74 -17.02 -12.20
N ARG A 72 -3.38 -15.97 -11.44
CA ARG A 72 -3.37 -16.02 -9.98
C ARG A 72 -4.77 -16.23 -9.39
N LEU A 73 -5.76 -15.47 -9.85
CA LEU A 73 -7.14 -15.60 -9.39
C LEU A 73 -7.76 -16.98 -9.66
N SER A 74 -7.37 -17.63 -10.75
CA SER A 74 -7.86 -18.96 -11.14
C SER A 74 -7.53 -20.06 -10.12
N THR A 75 -6.47 -19.85 -9.33
CA THR A 75 -6.00 -20.79 -8.30
C THR A 75 -6.63 -20.57 -6.92
N LEU A 76 -7.41 -19.49 -6.75
CA LEU A 76 -8.08 -19.15 -5.50
C LEU A 76 -9.47 -19.78 -5.40
N SER A 77 -9.98 -19.85 -4.16
CA SER A 77 -11.38 -20.21 -3.90
C SER A 77 -12.34 -19.23 -4.59
N GLY A 78 -13.55 -19.66 -4.90
CA GLY A 78 -14.55 -18.79 -5.54
C GLY A 78 -14.87 -17.53 -4.73
N ALA A 79 -14.88 -17.64 -3.40
CA ALA A 79 -15.12 -16.51 -2.51
C ALA A 79 -13.97 -15.50 -2.54
N ASP A 80 -12.72 -15.98 -2.41
CA ASP A 80 -11.54 -15.09 -2.44
C ASP A 80 -11.36 -14.43 -3.81
N ARG A 81 -11.63 -15.19 -4.89
CA ARG A 81 -11.63 -14.67 -6.26
C ARG A 81 -12.61 -13.51 -6.41
N SER A 82 -13.88 -13.71 -6.05
CA SER A 82 -14.93 -12.71 -6.20
C SER A 82 -14.63 -11.42 -5.44
N LYS A 83 -14.02 -11.53 -4.25
CA LYS A 83 -13.57 -10.37 -3.47
C LYS A 83 -12.49 -9.58 -4.19
N LEU A 84 -11.47 -10.26 -4.71
CA LEU A 84 -10.37 -9.61 -5.43
C LEU A 84 -10.81 -9.01 -6.77
N GLU A 85 -11.76 -9.65 -7.47
CA GLU A 85 -12.39 -9.08 -8.67
C GLU A 85 -13.14 -7.79 -8.34
N SER A 86 -13.95 -7.79 -7.28
CA SER A 86 -14.69 -6.61 -6.82
C SER A 86 -13.76 -5.47 -6.40
N LEU A 87 -12.68 -5.82 -5.71
CA LEU A 87 -11.64 -4.88 -5.33
C LEU A 87 -10.92 -4.30 -6.56
N ASN A 88 -10.54 -5.13 -7.52
CA ASN A 88 -9.86 -4.66 -8.72
C ASN A 88 -10.78 -3.78 -9.59
N ALA A 89 -12.06 -4.11 -9.70
CA ALA A 89 -13.06 -3.27 -10.35
C ALA A 89 -13.18 -1.90 -9.67
N ARG A 90 -13.12 -1.84 -8.32
CA ARG A 90 -13.10 -0.58 -7.56
C ARG A 90 -11.90 0.31 -7.92
N TYR A 91 -10.76 -0.31 -8.21
CA TYR A 91 -9.55 0.35 -8.68
C TYR A 91 -9.43 0.36 -10.22
N TYR A 92 -10.52 0.15 -10.96
CA TYR A 92 -10.53 0.24 -12.42
C TYR A 92 -9.46 -0.61 -13.14
N GLY A 93 -9.12 -1.78 -12.59
CA GLY A 93 -8.10 -2.68 -13.16
C GLY A 93 -6.66 -2.36 -12.76
N MET A 94 -6.42 -1.34 -11.93
CA MET A 94 -5.05 -0.89 -11.61
C MET A 94 -4.22 -1.90 -10.80
N LEU A 95 -4.86 -2.94 -10.23
CA LEU A 95 -4.19 -4.00 -9.48
C LEU A 95 -3.67 -5.13 -10.36
N GLU A 96 -4.11 -5.20 -11.61
CA GLU A 96 -3.80 -6.31 -12.51
C GLU A 96 -2.30 -6.37 -12.83
N PHE A 97 -1.86 -7.48 -13.40
CA PHE A 97 -0.54 -7.62 -14.01
C PHE A 97 -0.60 -8.69 -15.09
N ASP A 98 0.14 -8.51 -16.18
CA ASP A 98 0.04 -9.41 -17.34
C ASP A 98 1.26 -10.32 -17.53
N SER A 99 2.24 -10.20 -16.62
CA SER A 99 3.41 -11.08 -16.60
C SER A 99 3.97 -11.22 -15.20
N GLN A 100 4.74 -12.29 -14.96
CA GLN A 100 5.52 -12.46 -13.73
C GLN A 100 6.55 -11.33 -13.55
N GLU A 101 7.12 -10.81 -14.65
CA GLU A 101 8.05 -9.69 -14.60
C GLU A 101 7.35 -8.40 -14.14
N GLU A 102 6.15 -8.14 -14.64
CA GLU A 102 5.32 -7.03 -14.18
C GLU A 102 4.91 -7.21 -12.71
N GLN A 103 4.49 -8.42 -12.32
CA GLN A 103 4.21 -8.74 -10.91
C GLN A 103 5.38 -8.36 -10.01
N ALA A 104 6.60 -8.75 -10.37
CA ALA A 104 7.81 -8.43 -9.61
C ALA A 104 8.08 -6.91 -9.56
N LYS A 105 7.85 -6.18 -10.65
CA LYS A 105 7.97 -4.71 -10.70
C LYS A 105 6.94 -4.03 -9.78
N LEU A 106 5.70 -4.50 -9.78
CA LEU A 106 4.64 -3.98 -8.91
C LEU A 106 4.92 -4.27 -7.44
N ILE A 107 5.42 -5.46 -7.10
CA ILE A 107 5.88 -5.81 -5.75
C ILE A 107 7.01 -4.86 -5.31
N ALA A 108 8.02 -4.63 -6.16
CA ALA A 108 9.12 -3.73 -5.85
C ALA A 108 8.65 -2.28 -5.64
N ALA A 109 7.64 -1.85 -6.40
CA ALA A 109 6.97 -0.56 -6.27
C ALA A 109 6.01 -0.47 -5.07
N GLY A 110 5.76 -1.58 -4.35
CA GLY A 110 4.91 -1.60 -3.16
C GLY A 110 3.42 -1.69 -3.45
N VAL A 111 3.03 -2.12 -4.65
CA VAL A 111 1.63 -2.41 -4.98
C VAL A 111 1.17 -3.67 -4.25
N PRO A 112 0.01 -3.66 -3.55
CA PRO A 112 -0.52 -4.84 -2.86
C PRO A 112 -0.89 -6.00 -3.80
N MET A 113 -0.38 -7.18 -3.47
CA MET A 113 -0.66 -8.44 -4.17
C MET A 113 -1.93 -9.13 -3.61
N PRO A 114 -2.52 -10.09 -4.35
CA PRO A 114 -3.70 -10.85 -3.92
C PRO A 114 -3.61 -11.41 -2.49
N GLU A 115 -2.49 -12.02 -2.12
CA GLU A 115 -2.27 -12.59 -0.80
C GLU A 115 -2.28 -11.55 0.31
N GLU A 116 -1.72 -10.37 0.05
CA GLU A 116 -1.68 -9.28 1.03
C GLU A 116 -3.09 -8.73 1.26
N TRP A 117 -3.91 -8.60 0.21
CA TRP A 117 -5.31 -8.20 0.34
C TRP A 117 -6.14 -9.19 1.16
N LEU A 118 -6.03 -10.49 0.84
CA LEU A 118 -6.73 -11.54 1.57
C LEU A 118 -6.27 -11.66 3.02
N ALA A 119 -4.99 -11.42 3.30
CA ALA A 119 -4.47 -11.38 4.65
C ALA A 119 -4.98 -10.16 5.42
N ALA A 120 -4.93 -8.97 4.81
CA ALA A 120 -5.43 -7.74 5.40
C ALA A 120 -6.94 -7.80 5.68
N GLU A 121 -7.71 -8.50 4.84
CA GLU A 121 -9.13 -8.73 5.09
C GLU A 121 -9.38 -9.44 6.42
N LYS A 122 -8.57 -10.46 6.72
CA LYS A 122 -8.67 -11.27 7.94
C LYS A 122 -8.14 -10.54 9.19
N MET A 123 -7.44 -9.42 9.02
CA MET A 123 -6.95 -8.62 10.14
C MET A 123 -8.09 -7.83 10.77
N SER A 124 -8.03 -7.69 12.10
CA SER A 124 -8.93 -6.78 12.81
C SER A 124 -8.61 -5.33 12.47
N ASP A 125 -9.58 -4.46 12.69
CA ASP A 125 -9.40 -3.02 12.48
C ASP A 125 -8.35 -2.44 13.41
N GLU A 126 -8.29 -2.92 14.65
CA GLU A 126 -7.28 -2.52 15.63
C GLU A 126 -5.89 -2.92 15.15
N THR A 127 -5.75 -4.11 14.55
CA THR A 127 -4.48 -4.58 13.99
C THR A 127 -4.02 -3.68 12.84
N LEU A 128 -4.92 -3.39 11.89
CA LEU A 128 -4.61 -2.50 10.77
C LEU A 128 -4.32 -1.07 11.23
N ALA A 129 -5.06 -0.55 12.22
CA ALA A 129 -4.82 0.76 12.82
C ALA A 129 -3.45 0.83 13.50
N VAL A 130 -3.08 -0.18 14.29
CA VAL A 130 -1.75 -0.27 14.92
C VAL A 130 -0.65 -0.26 13.86
N LEU A 131 -0.79 -1.05 12.79
CA LEU A 131 0.18 -1.04 11.69
C LEU A 131 0.26 0.34 11.02
N ALA A 132 -0.88 0.98 10.77
CA ALA A 132 -0.93 2.29 10.14
C ALA A 132 -0.30 3.39 11.01
N THR A 133 -0.56 3.38 12.33
CA THR A 133 0.04 4.33 13.29
C THR A 133 1.54 4.09 13.50
N ALA A 134 2.00 2.85 13.33
CA ALA A 134 3.42 2.50 13.33
C ALA A 134 4.14 2.86 12.01
N ASN A 135 3.50 3.66 11.13
CA ASN A 135 4.01 4.05 9.82
C ASN A 135 4.33 2.85 8.90
N SER A 136 3.63 1.72 9.05
CA SER A 136 3.72 0.64 8.06
C SER A 136 3.07 1.09 6.75
N PRO A 137 3.81 1.13 5.62
CA PRO A 137 3.24 1.55 4.33
C PRO A 137 1.97 0.78 3.94
N LYS A 138 2.02 -0.55 4.02
CA LYS A 138 0.89 -1.43 3.74
C LYS A 138 -0.20 -1.31 4.80
N GLY A 139 0.17 -1.13 6.07
CA GLY A 139 -0.78 -0.86 7.15
C GLY A 139 -1.65 0.36 6.85
N SER A 140 -1.04 1.49 6.49
CA SER A 140 -1.77 2.70 6.09
C SER A 140 -2.65 2.48 4.86
N MET A 141 -2.15 1.78 3.84
CA MET A 141 -2.92 1.48 2.63
C MET A 141 -4.18 0.64 2.92
N PHE A 142 -4.03 -0.47 3.64
CA PHE A 142 -5.13 -1.37 3.95
C PHE A 142 -6.11 -0.75 4.95
N PHE A 143 -5.61 -0.01 5.94
CA PHE A 143 -6.48 0.69 6.88
C PHE A 143 -7.30 1.77 6.20
N ALA A 144 -6.70 2.60 5.35
CA ALA A 144 -7.44 3.59 4.57
C ALA A 144 -8.51 2.96 3.68
N ASN A 145 -8.21 1.85 3.00
CA ASN A 145 -9.20 1.13 2.20
C ASN A 145 -10.35 0.60 3.06
N ARG A 146 -10.06 0.02 4.25
CA ARG A 146 -11.09 -0.45 5.19
C ARG A 146 -11.98 0.69 5.68
N GLN A 147 -11.41 1.86 5.94
CA GLN A 147 -12.18 3.03 6.36
C GLN A 147 -13.03 3.60 5.21
N LEU A 148 -12.55 3.53 3.97
CA LEU A 148 -13.37 3.84 2.80
C LEU A 148 -14.57 2.90 2.68
N ASP A 149 -14.38 1.59 2.89
CA ASP A 149 -15.49 0.62 2.93
C ASP A 149 -16.52 0.98 4.00
N ARG A 150 -16.08 1.26 5.22
CA ARG A 150 -16.98 1.66 6.32
C ARG A 150 -17.73 2.96 6.01
N TYR A 151 -17.06 3.92 5.39
CA TYR A 151 -17.71 5.15 4.95
C TYR A 151 -18.82 4.85 3.94
N LEU A 152 -18.54 4.06 2.90
CA LEU A 152 -19.53 3.71 1.88
C LEU A 152 -20.71 2.93 2.46
N ASP A 153 -20.45 1.96 3.34
CA ASP A 153 -21.48 1.21 4.05
C ASP A 153 -22.36 2.12 4.93
N ALA A 154 -21.75 3.05 5.66
CA ALA A 154 -22.47 4.00 6.50
C ALA A 154 -23.34 4.94 5.63
N MET A 155 -22.80 5.44 4.52
CA MET A 155 -23.55 6.27 3.57
C MET A 155 -24.75 5.54 2.97
N GLN A 156 -24.62 4.25 2.68
CA GLN A 156 -25.72 3.42 2.20
C GLN A 156 -26.79 3.19 3.27
N ARG A 157 -26.39 2.90 4.51
CA ARG A 157 -27.35 2.70 5.62
C ARG A 157 -28.16 3.95 5.96
N LEU A 158 -27.57 5.12 5.75
CA LEU A 158 -28.18 6.42 6.02
C LEU A 158 -28.82 7.03 4.76
N GLU A 159 -29.01 6.22 3.71
CA GLU A 159 -29.73 6.65 2.52
C GLU A 159 -31.16 7.09 2.87
N GLY A 160 -31.58 8.24 2.36
CA GLY A 160 -32.88 8.85 2.68
C GLY A 160 -32.88 9.83 3.87
N MET A 161 -31.80 9.90 4.67
CA MET A 161 -31.69 10.86 5.79
C MET A 161 -31.24 12.28 5.37
N GLY A 162 -31.13 12.55 4.06
CA GLY A 162 -30.73 13.87 3.56
C GLY A 162 -29.35 14.31 4.07
N SER A 163 -29.23 15.56 4.51
CA SER A 163 -27.98 16.15 5.01
C SER A 163 -27.60 15.69 6.43
N ASP A 164 -28.52 15.13 7.19
CA ASP A 164 -28.27 14.77 8.59
C ASP A 164 -27.24 13.64 8.71
N ARG A 165 -27.14 12.80 7.67
CA ARG A 165 -26.13 11.74 7.59
C ARG A 165 -24.69 12.27 7.59
N ASP A 166 -24.46 13.50 7.12
CA ASP A 166 -23.12 14.07 7.04
C ASP A 166 -22.59 14.48 8.42
N PHE A 167 -23.49 14.56 9.42
CA PHE A 167 -23.16 14.81 10.82
C PHE A 167 -23.09 13.53 11.65
N ASP A 168 -23.33 12.37 11.04
CA ASP A 168 -23.18 11.09 11.72
C ASP A 168 -21.71 10.83 12.05
N SER A 169 -21.45 10.51 13.32
CA SER A 169 -20.10 10.32 13.82
C SER A 169 -19.35 9.17 13.15
N ALA A 170 -20.04 8.10 12.74
CA ALA A 170 -19.41 6.98 12.04
C ALA A 170 -19.02 7.39 10.62
N VAL A 171 -19.90 8.12 9.92
CA VAL A 171 -19.60 8.71 8.61
C VAL A 171 -18.40 9.63 8.69
N ILE A 172 -18.40 10.59 9.61
CA ILE A 172 -17.31 11.55 9.79
C ILE A 172 -16.00 10.84 10.10
N ASN A 173 -16.01 9.90 11.05
CA ASN A 173 -14.80 9.22 11.48
C ASN A 173 -14.19 8.37 10.35
N SER A 174 -14.98 7.51 9.70
CA SER A 174 -14.47 6.67 8.61
C SER A 174 -14.05 7.49 7.40
N LYS A 175 -14.77 8.55 7.04
CA LYS A 175 -14.34 9.51 6.00
C LYS A 175 -12.98 10.13 6.33
N THR A 176 -12.85 10.66 7.55
CA THR A 176 -11.63 11.34 8.01
C THR A 176 -10.44 10.39 8.02
N GLN A 177 -10.61 9.18 8.56
CA GLN A 177 -9.54 8.20 8.61
C GLN A 177 -9.15 7.71 7.21
N ALA A 178 -10.11 7.46 6.31
CA ALA A 178 -9.80 7.08 4.93
C ALA A 178 -8.91 8.13 4.25
N MET A 179 -9.28 9.42 4.37
CA MET A 179 -8.50 10.53 3.80
C MET A 179 -7.11 10.66 4.42
N VAL A 180 -7.02 10.68 5.76
CA VAL A 180 -5.75 10.85 6.48
C VAL A 180 -4.78 9.72 6.16
N TYR A 181 -5.23 8.47 6.23
CA TYR A 181 -4.33 7.34 6.02
C TYR A 181 -4.01 7.09 4.54
N ALA A 182 -4.89 7.45 3.61
CA ALA A 182 -4.53 7.48 2.19
C ALA A 182 -3.48 8.57 1.90
N GLY A 183 -3.64 9.77 2.47
CA GLY A 183 -2.66 10.85 2.38
C GLY A 183 -1.32 10.45 2.98
N ASN A 184 -1.32 9.83 4.17
CA ASN A 184 -0.12 9.31 4.80
C ASN A 184 0.54 8.22 3.95
N ALA A 185 -0.23 7.29 3.38
CA ALA A 185 0.31 6.29 2.47
C ALA A 185 0.98 6.93 1.25
N LEU A 186 0.43 8.02 0.69
CA LEU A 186 1.05 8.72 -0.43
C LEU A 186 2.28 9.54 -0.01
N ALA A 187 2.26 10.18 1.17
CA ALA A 187 3.38 10.98 1.65
C ALA A 187 4.57 10.14 2.12
N LEU A 188 4.30 9.04 2.84
CA LEU A 188 5.33 8.14 3.37
C LEU A 188 5.90 7.22 2.31
N THR A 189 5.18 7.01 1.21
CA THR A 189 5.51 5.98 0.25
C THR A 189 5.57 6.55 -1.16
N ARG A 190 6.57 6.13 -1.93
CA ARG A 190 6.61 6.36 -3.37
C ARG A 190 5.91 5.23 -4.14
N SER A 191 4.91 4.60 -3.53
CA SER A 191 4.16 3.52 -4.18
C SER A 191 3.13 4.11 -5.14
N PRO A 192 3.11 3.69 -6.42
CA PRO A 192 2.05 4.08 -7.34
C PRO A 192 0.65 3.72 -6.82
N PHE A 193 0.52 2.63 -6.07
CA PHE A 193 -0.77 2.24 -5.49
C PHE A 193 -1.28 3.24 -4.44
N ALA A 194 -0.39 3.91 -3.70
CA ALA A 194 -0.83 4.95 -2.76
C ALA A 194 -1.51 6.12 -3.48
N ALA A 195 -1.08 6.45 -4.70
CA ALA A 195 -1.74 7.46 -5.52
C ALA A 195 -3.14 6.99 -5.96
N TYR A 196 -3.27 5.76 -6.45
CA TYR A 196 -4.57 5.17 -6.81
C TYR A 196 -5.54 5.11 -5.62
N LEU A 197 -5.06 4.73 -4.44
CA LEU A 197 -5.82 4.74 -3.20
C LEU A 197 -6.30 6.15 -2.84
N TYR A 198 -5.41 7.15 -2.90
CA TYR A 198 -5.76 8.54 -2.62
C TYR A 198 -6.83 9.05 -3.60
N GLY A 199 -6.63 8.87 -4.91
CA GLY A 199 -7.62 9.24 -5.91
C GLY A 199 -8.96 8.53 -5.71
N SER A 200 -8.93 7.24 -5.36
CA SER A 200 -10.11 6.41 -5.13
C SER A 200 -10.93 6.91 -3.94
N VAL A 201 -10.26 7.27 -2.84
CA VAL A 201 -10.89 7.86 -1.65
C VAL A 201 -11.59 9.17 -2.00
N PHE A 202 -10.92 10.08 -2.71
CA PHE A 202 -11.50 11.37 -3.05
C PHE A 202 -12.61 11.28 -4.09
N ALA A 203 -12.43 10.48 -5.15
CA ALA A 203 -13.46 10.26 -6.17
C ALA A 203 -14.76 9.72 -5.55
N ARG A 204 -14.67 8.88 -4.52
CA ARG A 204 -15.84 8.28 -3.85
C ARG A 204 -16.47 9.17 -2.80
N ILE A 205 -15.69 10.00 -2.12
CA ILE A 205 -16.19 10.92 -1.10
C ILE A 205 -16.79 12.17 -1.72
N TYR A 206 -16.14 12.74 -2.74
CA TYR A 206 -16.50 14.03 -3.33
C TYR A 206 -17.19 13.90 -4.69
N GLY A 207 -17.16 12.71 -5.30
CA GLY A 207 -17.57 12.53 -6.68
C GLY A 207 -16.54 13.08 -7.68
N GLY A 208 -16.71 12.74 -8.95
CA GLY A 208 -15.90 13.29 -10.03
C GLY A 208 -14.80 12.33 -10.51
N PRO A 209 -14.70 12.10 -11.83
CA PRO A 209 -13.66 11.22 -12.39
C PRO A 209 -12.25 11.83 -12.33
N GLU A 210 -12.14 13.15 -12.14
CA GLU A 210 -10.89 13.90 -12.21
C GLU A 210 -9.89 13.46 -11.13
N TYR A 211 -10.37 13.05 -9.96
CA TYR A 211 -9.51 12.57 -8.87
C TYR A 211 -8.76 11.29 -9.24
N MET A 212 -9.40 10.38 -9.97
CA MET A 212 -8.74 9.16 -10.44
C MET A 212 -7.81 9.45 -11.61
N ALA A 213 -8.20 10.31 -12.55
CA ALA A 213 -7.33 10.72 -13.65
C ALA A 213 -6.03 11.38 -13.14
N ALA A 214 -6.14 12.26 -12.13
CA ALA A 214 -4.98 12.85 -11.45
C ALA A 214 -4.14 11.79 -10.74
N ALA A 215 -4.77 10.84 -10.04
CA ALA A 215 -4.07 9.74 -9.38
C ALA A 215 -3.31 8.85 -10.37
N ILE A 216 -3.86 8.59 -11.55
CA ILE A 216 -3.17 7.84 -12.63
C ILE A 216 -1.92 8.57 -13.09
N SER A 217 -2.02 9.88 -13.31
CA SER A 217 -0.88 10.70 -13.69
C SER A 217 0.22 10.69 -12.62
N VAL A 218 -0.16 10.79 -11.34
CA VAL A 218 0.80 10.71 -10.22
C VAL A 218 1.41 9.32 -10.11
N ALA A 219 0.65 8.25 -10.27
CA ALA A 219 1.17 6.89 -10.27
C ALA A 219 2.22 6.68 -11.37
N GLY A 220 2.02 7.28 -12.55
CA GLY A 220 3.01 7.34 -13.62
C GLY A 220 4.30 8.03 -13.21
N ALA A 221 4.20 9.20 -12.57
CA ALA A 221 5.36 9.93 -12.03
C ALA A 221 6.08 9.15 -10.91
N LEU A 222 5.37 8.26 -10.20
CA LEU A 222 5.93 7.36 -9.20
C LEU A 222 6.51 6.06 -9.79
N GLY A 223 6.41 5.86 -11.11
CA GLY A 223 7.07 4.77 -11.82
C GLY A 223 6.15 3.64 -12.31
N ASP A 224 4.83 3.77 -12.19
CA ASP A 224 3.90 2.84 -12.86
C ASP A 224 3.85 3.13 -14.36
N ARG A 225 4.58 2.32 -15.14
CA ARG A 225 4.67 2.46 -16.59
C ARG A 225 3.33 2.25 -17.30
N ARG A 226 2.36 1.63 -16.64
CA ARG A 226 1.02 1.34 -17.19
C ARG A 226 0.09 2.53 -17.09
N SER A 227 0.47 3.58 -16.38
CA SER A 227 -0.35 4.78 -16.16
C SER A 227 -0.93 5.36 -17.44
N GLN A 228 -0.20 5.37 -18.56
CA GLN A 228 -0.71 5.88 -19.85
C GLN A 228 -1.84 5.01 -20.43
N GLU A 229 -1.66 3.69 -20.40
CA GLU A 229 -2.67 2.72 -20.84
C GLU A 229 -3.88 2.73 -19.90
N LEU A 230 -3.63 2.80 -18.58
CA LEU A 230 -4.66 2.90 -17.56
C LEU A 230 -5.47 4.20 -17.67
N ALA A 231 -4.86 5.33 -18.03
CA ALA A 231 -5.56 6.60 -18.28
C ALA A 231 -6.52 6.46 -19.47
N THR A 232 -6.02 5.91 -20.59
CA THR A 232 -6.84 5.68 -21.78
C THR A 232 -8.03 4.76 -21.48
N GLY A 233 -7.80 3.66 -20.75
CA GLY A 233 -8.86 2.75 -20.33
C GLY A 233 -9.82 3.37 -19.31
N TYR A 234 -9.35 4.30 -18.48
CA TYR A 234 -10.18 5.01 -17.51
C TYR A 234 -11.17 5.96 -18.19
N ASP A 235 -10.70 6.77 -19.15
CA ASP A 235 -11.54 7.69 -19.90
C ASP A 235 -12.69 6.95 -20.61
N GLN A 236 -12.39 5.82 -21.24
CA GLN A 236 -13.39 4.95 -21.86
C GLN A 236 -14.42 4.40 -20.87
N ARG A 237 -14.04 4.11 -19.62
CA ARG A 237 -14.99 3.62 -18.60
C ARG A 237 -15.86 4.74 -18.02
N VAL A 238 -15.34 5.96 -17.96
CA VAL A 238 -16.09 7.13 -17.47
C VAL A 238 -17.08 7.62 -18.53
N GLU A 239 -16.67 7.71 -19.79
CA GLU A 239 -17.51 8.18 -20.91
C GLU A 239 -18.75 7.30 -21.14
N TRP A 240 -18.70 6.02 -20.77
CA TRP A 240 -19.75 5.03 -21.04
C TRP A 240 -20.72 4.77 -19.87
N GLY A 241 -20.74 5.63 -18.84
CA GLY A 241 -21.90 5.73 -17.93
C GLY A 241 -21.85 4.96 -16.61
N SER A 242 -20.72 5.00 -15.88
CA SER A 242 -20.60 4.34 -14.56
C SER A 242 -20.46 5.28 -13.35
N SER A 243 -20.85 6.56 -13.44
CA SER A 243 -20.90 7.44 -12.27
C SER A 243 -22.34 7.86 -11.93
N PRO A 244 -22.84 7.63 -10.70
CA PRO A 244 -24.04 8.29 -10.25
C PRO A 244 -23.77 9.80 -10.17
N PRO A 245 -24.74 10.66 -10.53
CA PRO A 245 -24.55 12.10 -10.43
C PRO A 245 -24.59 12.49 -8.95
N LEU A 246 -23.44 12.86 -8.37
CA LEU A 246 -23.41 13.66 -7.16
C LEU A 246 -23.20 15.12 -7.55
N ARG A 247 -24.17 15.95 -7.16
CA ARG A 247 -24.19 17.39 -7.44
C ARG A 247 -22.98 18.06 -6.80
N LEU A 248 -22.17 18.71 -7.63
CA LEU A 248 -21.06 19.57 -7.24
C LEU A 248 -21.56 20.83 -6.51
N GLY A 249 -21.20 20.94 -5.23
CA GLY A 249 -20.87 22.24 -4.63
C GLY A 249 -19.44 22.61 -5.02
N SER A 250 -19.24 23.82 -5.52
CA SER A 250 -18.01 24.37 -6.12
C SER A 250 -16.67 23.84 -5.57
N LEU A 251 -15.81 23.33 -6.45
CA LEU A 251 -14.43 22.92 -6.16
C LEU A 251 -13.43 24.03 -6.54
N ALA A 252 -12.49 24.31 -5.63
CA ALA A 252 -11.23 25.03 -5.87
C ALA A 252 -10.24 24.11 -6.65
N PRO A 253 -9.14 24.62 -7.24
CA PRO A 253 -8.35 23.85 -8.21
C PRO A 253 -7.53 22.73 -7.54
N ILE A 254 -7.94 21.48 -7.80
CA ILE A 254 -7.48 20.22 -7.21
C ILE A 254 -6.06 19.82 -7.63
N GLU A 255 -5.62 20.23 -8.83
CA GLU A 255 -4.26 19.96 -9.30
C GLU A 255 -3.22 20.55 -8.36
N ALA A 256 -3.46 21.75 -7.83
CA ALA A 256 -2.51 22.41 -6.93
C ALA A 256 -2.27 21.63 -5.64
N THR A 257 -3.30 21.01 -5.04
CA THR A 257 -3.17 20.33 -3.74
C THR A 257 -2.35 19.04 -3.85
N MET A 258 -2.62 18.18 -4.85
CA MET A 258 -1.82 16.97 -5.07
C MET A 258 -0.37 17.29 -5.50
N TRP A 259 -0.18 18.30 -6.36
CA TRP A 259 1.17 18.71 -6.78
C TRP A 259 1.98 19.35 -5.63
N LEU A 260 1.33 20.13 -4.75
CA LEU A 260 1.96 20.72 -3.57
C LEU A 260 2.40 19.66 -2.56
N GLU A 261 1.61 18.60 -2.36
CA GLU A 261 2.01 17.47 -1.50
C GLU A 261 3.27 16.78 -2.08
N ILE A 262 3.30 16.51 -3.39
CA ILE A 262 4.45 15.86 -4.06
C ILE A 262 5.72 16.73 -4.01
N HIS A 263 5.60 18.05 -4.15
CA HIS A 263 6.75 18.96 -4.14
C HIS A 263 7.28 19.29 -2.75
N ARG A 264 6.44 19.17 -1.71
CA ARG A 264 6.86 19.33 -0.31
C ARG A 264 7.85 18.26 0.14
N TYR A 265 7.92 17.12 -0.54
CA TYR A 265 8.77 15.97 -0.19
C TYR A 265 9.93 15.71 -1.19
N ARG A 266 10.30 16.66 -2.05
CA ARG A 266 11.62 16.59 -2.72
C ARG A 266 12.70 16.95 -1.69
N PRO A 267 13.67 16.06 -1.37
CA PRO A 267 14.90 16.52 -0.74
C PRO A 267 15.65 17.38 -1.77
N LEU A 268 16.18 18.51 -1.30
CA LEU A 268 17.16 19.33 -2.02
C LEU A 268 18.41 18.49 -2.37
#